data_AF-A0A345VBR5-F1
#
_entry.id   AF-A0A345VBR5-F1
#
_cell.length_a   1.000
_cell.length_b   1.000
_cell.length_c   1.000
_cell.angle_alpha   90.00
_cell.angle_beta   90.00
_cell.angle_gamma   90.00
#
_symmetry.space_group_name_H-M   'P 1'
#
loop_
_entity.id
_entity.type
_entity.pdbx_description
1 polymer ?
#
loop_
_entity_poly.entity_id
_entity_poly.type
_entity_poly.pdbx_seq_one_letter_code
_entity_poly.pdbx_strand_id
1 'polypeptide(L)'
;MELQHIIETVGGFVDFAGVAVMVLGAVVSVPLAFRGYQPSRLPPGSEPLSFYRAYRQLLGRSILLGLELLVAADIIRSVAITPTFESVGVLGIIVLIRTFLSFSLELEITGRWPWQTQRDPAAASTAG
;
A
#
# COMPACT_ATOMS: atom_id res chain seq x y z
N MET A 1 -29.59 -12.70 -4.68
CA MET A 1 -29.21 -13.57 -3.54
C MET A 1 -27.86 -14.27 -3.79
N GLU A 2 -27.72 -15.16 -4.77
CA GLU A 2 -26.41 -15.83 -5.00
C GLU A 2 -25.27 -14.90 -5.42
N LEU A 3 -25.50 -13.97 -6.36
CA LEU A 3 -24.46 -13.05 -6.83
C LEU A 3 -23.91 -12.15 -5.71
N GLN A 4 -24.77 -11.70 -4.78
CA GLN A 4 -24.37 -10.88 -3.64
C GLN A 4 -23.47 -11.66 -2.68
N HIS A 5 -23.84 -12.90 -2.35
CA HIS A 5 -23.01 -13.77 -1.51
C HIS A 5 -21.65 -14.07 -2.16
N ILE A 6 -21.64 -14.31 -3.49
CA ILE A 6 -20.39 -14.53 -4.23
C ILE A 6 -19.51 -13.29 -4.16
N ILE A 7 -20.07 -12.10 -4.42
CA ILE A 7 -19.29 -10.87 -4.43
C ILE A 7 -18.78 -10.50 -3.03
N GLU A 8 -19.59 -10.67 -1.99
CA GLU A 8 -19.15 -10.45 -0.60
C GLU A 8 -18.02 -11.40 -0.20
N THR A 9 -18.12 -12.68 -0.58
CA THR A 9 -17.10 -13.69 -0.28
C THR A 9 -15.79 -13.37 -1.01
N VAL A 10 -15.88 -13.04 -2.30
CA VAL A 10 -14.70 -12.67 -3.11
C VAL A 10 -14.07 -11.38 -2.57
N GLY A 11 -14.88 -10.35 -2.30
CA GLY A 11 -14.40 -9.08 -1.73
C GLY A 11 -13.70 -9.29 -0.38
N GLY A 12 -14.26 -10.14 0.48
CA GLY A 12 -13.63 -10.52 1.76
C GLY A 12 -12.29 -11.25 1.59
N PHE A 13 -12.21 -12.17 0.62
CA PHE A 13 -10.95 -12.87 0.32
C PHE A 13 -9.86 -11.93 -0.20
N VAL A 14 -10.22 -10.99 -1.07
CA VAL A 14 -9.28 -9.99 -1.62
C VAL A 14 -8.81 -9.04 -0.52
N ASP A 15 -9.72 -8.60 0.36
CA ASP A 15 -9.37 -7.74 1.51
C ASP A 15 -8.40 -8.45 2.46
N PHE A 16 -8.70 -9.71 2.81
CA PHE A 16 -7.81 -10.54 3.61
C PHE A 16 -6.44 -10.73 2.95
N ALA A 17 -6.39 -10.99 1.64
CA ALA A 17 -5.14 -11.12 0.91
C ALA A 17 -4.32 -9.82 0.92
N GLY A 18 -4.96 -8.66 0.73
CA GLY A 18 -4.30 -7.35 0.80
C GLY A 18 -3.67 -7.10 2.17
N VAL A 19 -4.44 -7.32 3.24
CA VAL A 19 -3.94 -7.20 4.62
C VAL A 19 -2.81 -8.20 4.89
N ALA A 20 -2.96 -9.45 4.45
CA ALA A 20 -1.94 -10.49 4.63
C ALA A 20 -0.63 -10.09 3.95
N VAL A 21 -0.67 -9.55 2.73
CA VAL A 21 0.53 -9.06 2.02
C VAL A 21 1.22 -7.94 2.78
N MET A 22 0.46 -6.97 3.32
CA MET A 22 1.03 -5.89 4.13
C MET A 22 1.71 -6.43 5.40
N VAL A 23 1.03 -7.30 6.14
CA VAL A 23 1.54 -7.88 7.39
C VAL A 23 2.76 -8.76 7.12
N LEU A 24 2.70 -9.63 6.11
CA LEU A 24 3.83 -10.49 5.74
C LEU A 24 5.02 -9.66 5.27
N GLY A 25 4.81 -8.64 4.45
CA GLY A 25 5.87 -7.72 4.02
C GLY A 25 6.54 -7.02 5.20
N ALA A 26 5.75 -6.54 6.16
CA ALA A 26 6.26 -5.97 7.40
C ALA A 26 7.09 -6.97 8.22
N VAL A 27 6.55 -8.17 8.48
CA VAL A 27 7.22 -9.21 9.26
C VAL A 27 8.50 -9.70 8.57
N VAL A 28 8.50 -9.86 7.25
CA VAL A 28 9.63 -10.34 6.46
C VAL A 28 10.71 -9.25 6.32
N SER A 29 10.33 -7.97 6.27
CA SER A 29 11.28 -6.87 6.16
C SER A 29 12.19 -6.72 7.40
N VAL A 30 11.73 -7.08 8.60
CA VAL A 30 12.49 -7.02 9.85
C VAL A 30 13.74 -7.93 9.86
N PRO A 31 13.63 -9.27 9.65
CA PRO A 31 14.77 -10.17 9.64
C PRO A 31 15.67 -9.97 8.40
N LEU A 32 15.13 -9.55 7.26
CA LEU A 32 15.94 -9.21 6.07
C LEU A 32 16.79 -7.97 6.28
N ALA A 33 16.24 -6.92 6.90
CA ALA A 33 17.01 -5.76 7.30
C ALA A 33 18.07 -6.13 8.35
N PHE A 34 17.75 -7.01 9.30
CA PHE A 34 18.71 -7.53 10.29
C PHE A 34 19.82 -8.40 9.65
N ARG A 35 19.52 -9.25 8.67
CA ARG A 35 20.52 -10.05 7.92
C ARG A 35 21.37 -9.21 6.97
N GLY A 36 20.80 -8.15 6.40
CA GLY A 36 21.56 -7.15 5.63
C GLY A 36 22.58 -6.37 6.47
N TYR A 37 22.44 -6.41 7.79
CA TYR A 37 23.39 -5.86 8.76
C TYR A 37 24.61 -6.77 9.01
N GLN A 38 24.72 -7.93 8.33
CA GLN A 38 25.88 -8.81 8.48
C GLN A 38 27.11 -8.14 7.82
N PRO A 39 28.13 -7.70 8.59
CA PRO A 39 29.21 -6.83 8.12
C PRO A 39 30.28 -7.58 7.31
N SER A 40 29.96 -8.74 6.78
CA SER A 40 30.92 -9.57 6.05
C SER A 40 30.83 -9.29 4.56
N ARG A 41 31.75 -8.42 4.10
CA ARG A 41 32.20 -8.22 2.71
C ARG A 41 31.51 -7.11 1.90
N LEU A 42 31.53 -5.85 2.39
CA LEU A 42 31.42 -4.71 1.47
C LEU A 42 32.80 -4.07 1.24
N PRO A 43 33.17 -3.77 -0.03
CA PRO A 43 34.39 -3.03 -0.39
C PRO A 43 34.44 -1.64 0.28
N PRO A 44 35.65 -1.13 0.60
CA PRO A 44 35.80 0.19 1.22
C PRO A 44 35.32 1.27 0.24
N GLY A 45 34.26 2.00 0.60
CA GLY A 45 33.68 3.10 -0.20
C GLY A 45 32.19 2.97 -0.49
N SER A 46 31.54 1.86 -0.12
CA SER A 46 30.07 1.75 -0.19
C SER A 46 29.47 2.18 1.15
N GLU A 47 28.80 3.33 1.16
CA GLU A 47 27.98 3.80 2.28
C GLU A 47 27.13 2.62 2.80
N PRO A 48 27.21 2.27 4.10
CA PRO A 48 26.46 1.14 4.62
C PRO A 48 24.99 1.37 4.28
N LEU A 49 24.37 0.44 3.54
CA LEU A 49 22.92 0.45 3.36
C LEU A 49 22.32 0.31 4.76
N SER A 50 22.02 1.45 5.37
CA SER A 50 21.44 1.53 6.71
C SER A 50 20.25 0.58 6.76
N PHE A 51 20.19 -0.26 7.79
CA PHE A 51 19.06 -1.13 8.14
C PHE A 51 17.71 -0.46 7.83
N TYR A 52 17.62 0.83 8.15
CA TYR A 52 16.46 1.68 7.91
C TYR A 52 16.05 1.79 6.44
N ARG A 53 17.01 1.92 5.50
CA ARG A 53 16.75 2.07 4.07
C ARG A 53 16.22 0.77 3.44
N ALA A 54 16.84 -0.37 3.78
CA ALA A 54 16.40 -1.68 3.31
C ALA A 54 15.01 -2.04 3.86
N TYR A 55 14.78 -1.78 5.15
CA TYR A 55 13.49 -1.95 5.80
C TYR A 55 12.39 -1.10 5.13
N ARG A 56 12.63 0.20 4.94
CA ARG A 56 11.66 1.13 4.35
C ARG A 56 11.34 0.81 2.88
N GLN A 57 12.30 0.28 2.12
CA GLN A 57 12.10 -0.11 0.72
C GLN A 57 11.26 -1.38 0.58
N LEU A 58 11.46 -2.38 1.45
CA LEU A 58 10.65 -3.59 1.49
C LEU A 58 9.23 -3.30 2.00
N LEU A 59 9.12 -2.54 3.09
CA LEU A 59 7.83 -2.12 3.64
C LEU A 59 7.01 -1.30 2.64
N GLY A 60 7.64 -0.30 2.01
CA GLY A 60 6.95 0.55 1.04
C GLY A 60 6.38 -0.26 -0.13
N ARG A 61 7.13 -1.24 -0.63
CA ARG A 61 6.66 -2.16 -1.68
C ARG A 61 5.49 -3.02 -1.23
N SER A 62 5.55 -3.60 -0.03
CA SER A 62 4.45 -4.43 0.47
C SER A 62 3.19 -3.65 0.78
N ILE A 63 3.33 -2.41 1.25
CA ILE A 63 2.19 -1.53 1.51
C ILE A 63 1.54 -1.10 0.19
N LEU A 64 2.32 -0.69 -0.81
CA LEU A 64 1.79 -0.31 -2.12
C LEU A 64 1.03 -1.49 -2.78
N LEU A 65 1.61 -2.69 -2.75
CA LEU A 65 0.95 -3.91 -3.23
C LEU A 65 -0.34 -4.22 -2.44
N GLY A 66 -0.29 -4.09 -1.11
CA GLY A 66 -1.47 -4.27 -0.27
C GLY A 66 -2.57 -3.26 -0.61
N LEU A 67 -2.22 -1.99 -0.86
CA LEU A 67 -3.15 -0.95 -1.24
C LEU A 67 -3.80 -1.23 -2.61
N GLU A 68 -3.05 -1.75 -3.58
CA GLU A 68 -3.61 -2.18 -4.87
C GLU A 68 -4.65 -3.29 -4.71
N LEU A 69 -4.37 -4.30 -3.88
CA LEU A 69 -5.34 -5.36 -3.56
C LEU A 69 -6.56 -4.81 -2.80
N LEU A 70 -6.33 -3.94 -1.82
CA LEU A 70 -7.40 -3.33 -1.06
C LEU A 70 -8.31 -2.55 -2.01
N VAL A 71 -7.80 -1.63 -2.83
CA VAL A 71 -8.63 -0.86 -3.79
C VAL A 71 -9.49 -1.77 -4.66
N ALA A 72 -8.96 -2.89 -5.14
CA ALA A 72 -9.74 -3.87 -5.90
C ALA A 72 -10.92 -4.45 -5.10
N ALA A 73 -10.73 -4.77 -3.81
CA ALA A 73 -11.80 -5.25 -2.94
C ALA A 73 -12.94 -4.23 -2.76
N ASP A 74 -12.64 -2.92 -2.74
CA ASP A 74 -13.69 -1.89 -2.63
C ASP A 74 -14.49 -1.73 -3.91
N ILE A 75 -13.82 -1.79 -5.07
CA ILE A 75 -14.50 -1.74 -6.36
C ILE A 75 -15.49 -2.91 -6.45
N ILE A 76 -15.05 -4.13 -6.10
CA ILE A 76 -15.88 -5.33 -6.07
C ILE A 76 -17.11 -5.13 -5.18
N ARG A 77 -16.91 -4.58 -3.97
CA ARG A 77 -18.01 -4.32 -3.03
C ARG A 77 -18.99 -3.25 -3.53
N SER A 78 -18.49 -2.19 -4.17
CA SER A 78 -19.33 -1.09 -4.67
C SER A 78 -20.28 -1.51 -5.80
N VAL A 79 -19.88 -2.47 -6.63
CA VAL A 79 -20.68 -2.94 -7.78
C VAL A 79 -21.79 -3.93 -7.36
N ALA A 80 -21.67 -4.54 -6.18
CA ALA A 80 -22.51 -5.66 -5.75
C ALA A 80 -23.85 -5.28 -5.10
N ILE A 81 -23.93 -4.07 -4.54
CA ILE A 81 -25.02 -3.71 -3.63
C ILE A 81 -26.22 -3.21 -4.43
N THR A 82 -27.35 -3.91 -4.31
CA THR A 82 -28.65 -3.39 -4.73
C THR A 82 -28.98 -2.20 -3.84
N PRO A 83 -29.10 -0.98 -4.41
CA PRO A 83 -29.12 0.22 -3.60
C PRO A 83 -30.44 0.30 -2.79
N THR A 84 -30.31 0.17 -1.47
CA THR A 84 -31.26 0.74 -0.50
C THR A 84 -30.57 1.90 0.19
N PHE A 85 -31.29 2.96 0.57
CA PHE A 85 -30.67 4.16 1.15
C PHE A 85 -29.85 3.87 2.42
N GLU A 86 -30.26 2.89 3.22
CA GLU A 86 -29.55 2.47 4.44
C GLU A 86 -28.27 1.70 4.12
N SER A 87 -28.33 0.69 3.25
CA SER A 87 -27.15 -0.10 2.87
C SER A 87 -26.12 0.72 2.10
N VAL A 88 -26.56 1.67 1.26
CA VAL A 88 -25.68 2.62 0.57
C VAL A 88 -25.04 3.59 1.56
N GLY A 89 -25.76 4.01 2.60
CA GLY A 89 -25.21 4.87 3.66
C GLY A 89 -24.07 4.20 4.43
N VAL A 90 -24.27 2.95 4.86
CA VAL A 90 -23.23 2.18 5.57
C VAL A 90 -22.03 1.89 4.65
N LEU A 91 -22.27 1.47 3.40
CA LEU A 91 -21.20 1.27 2.43
C LEU A 91 -20.42 2.56 2.18
N GLY A 92 -21.12 3.69 1.99
CA GLY A 92 -20.52 5.00 1.75
C GLY A 92 -19.60 5.43 2.90
N ILE A 93 -20.02 5.21 4.15
CA ILE A 93 -19.20 5.48 5.33
C ILE A 93 -17.95 4.59 5.36
N ILE A 94 -18.08 3.29 5.09
CA ILE A 94 -16.95 2.36 5.08
C ILE A 94 -15.92 2.77 4.01
N VAL A 95 -16.39 3.09 2.80
CA VAL A 95 -15.52 3.55 1.69
C VAL A 95 -14.86 4.89 2.04
N LEU A 96 -15.57 5.82 2.69
CA LEU A 96 -15.02 7.10 3.16
C LEU A 96 -13.89 6.90 4.17
N ILE A 97 -14.13 6.09 5.21
CA ILE A 97 -13.14 5.77 6.23
C ILE A 97 -11.91 5.15 5.57
N ARG A 98 -12.11 4.22 4.64
CA ARG A 98 -11.00 3.54 3.97
C ARG A 98 -10.19 4.47 3.08
N THR A 99 -10.85 5.31 2.30
CA THR A 99 -10.19 6.31 1.46
C THR A 99 -9.34 7.25 2.33
N PHE A 100 -9.89 7.70 3.46
CA PHE A 100 -9.19 8.56 4.40
C PHE A 100 -7.99 7.87 5.06
N LEU A 101 -8.16 6.64 5.57
CA LEU A 101 -7.07 5.90 6.23
C LEU A 101 -5.95 5.52 5.26
N SER A 102 -6.29 5.01 4.08
CA SER A 102 -5.29 4.71 3.04
C SER A 102 -4.53 5.96 2.63
N PHE A 103 -5.22 7.09 2.47
CA PHE A 103 -4.62 8.38 2.12
C PHE A 103 -3.71 8.92 3.23
N SER A 104 -4.13 8.88 4.50
CA SER A 104 -3.31 9.31 5.64
C SER A 104 -2.05 8.47 5.79
N LEU A 105 -2.15 7.14 5.62
CA LEU A 105 -0.98 6.24 5.70
C LEU A 105 0.01 6.50 4.56
N GLU A 106 -0.47 6.69 3.34
CA GLU A 106 0.39 7.00 2.19
C GLU A 106 1.14 8.33 2.37
N LEU A 107 0.48 9.33 2.95
CA LEU A 107 1.06 10.62 3.33
C LEU A 107 2.13 10.48 4.41
N GLU A 108 1.88 9.70 5.44
CA GLU A 108 2.86 9.45 6.52
C GLU A 108 4.10 8.73 5.99
N ILE A 109 3.91 7.71 5.15
CA ILE A 109 4.99 6.89 4.58
C ILE A 109 5.84 7.69 3.59
N THR A 110 5.20 8.46 2.72
CA THR A 110 5.86 9.22 1.64
C THR A 110 6.38 10.57 2.12
N GLY A 111 5.76 11.15 3.15
CA GLY A 111 6.03 12.49 3.67
C GLY A 111 5.64 13.61 2.69
N ARG A 112 4.85 13.28 1.67
CA ARG A 112 4.51 14.14 0.52
C ARG A 112 3.03 13.95 0.21
N TRP A 113 2.39 15.00 -0.27
CA TRP A 113 1.03 14.88 -0.77
C TRP A 113 1.04 14.06 -2.08
N PRO A 114 0.04 13.18 -2.31
CA PRO A 114 0.03 12.32 -3.50
C PRO A 114 -0.05 13.11 -4.83
N TRP A 115 -0.50 14.36 -4.80
CA TRP A 115 -0.50 15.26 -5.95
C TRP A 115 0.80 16.04 -6.16
N GLN A 116 1.85 15.83 -5.35
CA GLN A 116 3.16 16.41 -5.59
C GLN A 116 3.92 15.58 -6.63
N THR A 117 3.63 15.85 -7.91
CA THR A 117 4.35 15.30 -9.07
C THR A 117 5.85 15.59 -8.96
N GLN A 118 6.66 14.57 -9.24
CA GLN A 118 8.11 14.71 -9.41
C GLN A 118 8.37 15.75 -10.51
N ARG A 119 8.80 16.96 -10.13
CA ARG A 119 9.49 17.82 -11.08
C ARG A 119 10.84 17.16 -11.33
N ASP A 120 10.92 16.37 -12.39
CA ASP A 120 12.19 15.87 -12.90
C ASP A 120 13.12 17.06 -13.17
N PRO A 121 14.26 17.20 -12.44
CA PRO A 121 15.21 18.28 -12.68
C PRO A 121 15.87 18.22 -14.06
N ALA A 122 15.71 17.10 -14.78
CA ALA A 122 16.34 16.82 -16.06
C ALA A 122 15.81 17.71 -17.21
N ALA A 123 14.63 18.33 -17.09
CA ALA A 123 14.09 19.21 -18.12
C ALA A 123 14.68 20.63 -18.09
N ALA A 124 15.41 21.00 -17.02
CA ALA A 124 15.95 22.35 -16.86
C ALA A 124 17.38 22.52 -17.42
N SER A 125 18.09 21.43 -17.77
CA SER A 125 19.48 21.50 -18.26
C SER A 125 19.63 21.54 -19.78
N THR A 126 18.54 21.55 -20.55
CA THR A 126 18.56 21.63 -22.03
C THR A 126 18.18 23.00 -22.59
N ALA A 127 18.05 24.02 -21.74
CA ALA A 127 17.68 25.39 -22.13
C ALA A 127 18.71 26.45 -21.69
N GLY A 128 20.01 26.11 -21.78
CA GLY A 128 21.14 27.02 -21.51
C GLY A 128 22.13 27.03 -22.65
#